data_AF-A0A2H6HWC0-F1
#
_entry.id   AF-A0A2H6HWC0-F1
#
_cell.length_a   1.000
_cell.length_b   1.000
_cell.length_c   1.000
_cell.angle_alpha   90.00
_cell.angle_beta   90.00
_cell.angle_gamma   90.00
#
_symmetry.space_group_name_H-M   'P 1'
#
loop_
_entity.id
_entity.type
_entity.pdbx_description
1 polymer ?
#
loop_
_entity_poly.entity_id
_entity_poly.type
_entity_poly.pdbx_seq_one_letter_code
_entity_poly.pdbx_strand_id
1 'polypeptide(L)'
;MPDIQIDITTDAFSFQQVFGEHFATPLAEMTEILFARASHEIETGFPHSACQTALQAVELSRWSNNPCRPYACGLAAQLLLDNGQVADARMICLQGMEIANPDVLSDLSRLLDIISGESWKE
;
A
#
# COMPACT_ATOMS: atom_id res chain seq x y z
N MET A 1 -29.22 4.60 -2.97
CA MET A 1 -28.05 5.01 -2.16
C MET A 1 -28.36 6.39 -1.60
N PRO A 2 -28.00 6.72 -0.35
CA PRO A 2 -28.13 8.09 0.13
C PRO A 2 -27.25 9.02 -0.72
N ASP A 3 -27.76 10.20 -1.07
CA ASP A 3 -26.98 11.25 -1.75
C ASP A 3 -25.98 11.83 -0.75
N ILE A 4 -24.74 11.33 -0.78
CA ILE A 4 -23.64 11.88 0.00
C ILE A 4 -23.16 13.15 -0.69
N GLN A 5 -23.52 14.32 -0.17
CA GLN A 5 -22.94 15.59 -0.61
C GLN A 5 -21.59 15.79 0.06
N ILE A 6 -20.51 15.54 -0.70
CA ILE A 6 -19.16 15.92 -0.28
C ILE A 6 -18.99 17.41 -0.57
N ASP A 7 -18.89 18.23 0.47
CA ASP A 7 -18.52 19.63 0.34
C ASP A 7 -16.99 19.75 0.24
N ILE A 8 -16.48 19.96 -0.97
CA ILE A 8 -15.04 20.13 -1.23
C ILE A 8 -14.50 21.49 -0.74
N THR A 9 -15.37 22.39 -0.27
CA THR A 9 -14.98 23.70 0.28
C THR A 9 -14.83 23.69 1.79
N THR A 10 -15.18 22.57 2.44
CA THR A 10 -14.94 22.35 3.88
C THR A 10 -13.45 22.26 4.18
N ASP A 11 -13.05 22.50 5.43
CA ASP A 11 -11.65 22.38 5.81
C ASP A 11 -11.16 20.93 5.73
N ALA A 12 -9.83 20.75 5.62
CA ALA A 12 -9.24 19.45 5.37
C ALA A 12 -9.60 18.39 6.41
N PHE A 13 -9.81 18.78 7.68
CA PHE A 13 -10.17 17.86 8.75
C PHE A 13 -11.62 17.39 8.60
N SER A 14 -12.54 18.32 8.39
CA SER A 14 -13.95 17.99 8.13
C SER A 14 -14.13 17.15 6.86
N PHE A 15 -13.37 17.43 5.81
CA PHE A 15 -13.37 16.62 4.59
C PHE A 15 -12.94 15.18 4.87
N GLN A 16 -11.82 15.00 5.57
CA GLN A 16 -11.30 13.67 5.92
C GLN A 16 -12.29 12.88 6.78
N GLN A 17 -12.97 13.53 7.72
CA GLN A 17 -13.95 12.87 8.57
C GLN A 17 -15.16 12.35 7.77
N VAL A 18 -15.80 13.23 6.97
CA VAL A 18 -16.95 12.83 6.13
C VAL A 18 -16.56 11.76 5.12
N PHE A 19 -15.37 11.90 4.53
CA PHE A 19 -14.85 10.92 3.59
C PHE A 19 -14.60 9.56 4.27
N GLY A 20 -13.98 9.55 5.45
CA GLY A 20 -13.74 8.34 6.23
C GLY A 20 -15.04 7.65 6.64
N GLU A 21 -16.03 8.39 7.12
CA GLU A 21 -17.33 7.84 7.56
C GLU A 21 -18.08 7.12 6.45
N HIS A 22 -17.98 7.60 5.20
CA HIS A 22 -18.74 7.07 4.08
C HIS A 22 -17.97 6.12 3.16
N PHE A 23 -16.65 6.28 3.06
CA PHE A 23 -15.85 5.59 2.05
C PHE A 23 -14.79 4.65 2.65
N ALA A 24 -14.49 4.71 3.95
CA ALA A 24 -13.42 3.87 4.53
C ALA A 24 -13.65 2.36 4.34
N THR A 25 -14.89 1.86 4.53
CA THR A 25 -15.18 0.43 4.36
C THR A 25 -15.07 -0.01 2.90
N PRO A 26 -15.73 0.63 1.91
CA PRO A 26 -15.53 0.30 0.50
C PRO A 26 -14.06 0.39 0.05
N LEU A 27 -13.31 1.39 0.55
CA LEU A 27 -11.89 1.55 0.23
C LEU A 27 -11.03 0.44 0.83
N ALA A 28 -11.38 -0.04 2.02
CA ALA A 28 -10.73 -1.20 2.62
C ALA A 28 -10.98 -2.45 1.75
N GLU A 29 -12.21 -2.71 1.35
CA GLU A 29 -12.54 -3.85 0.46
C GLU A 29 -11.80 -3.75 -0.88
N MET A 30 -11.74 -2.56 -1.50
CA MET A 30 -10.98 -2.33 -2.73
C MET A 30 -9.48 -2.53 -2.54
N THR A 31 -8.93 -2.15 -1.39
CA THR A 31 -7.52 -2.37 -1.05
C THR A 31 -7.22 -3.87 -1.01
N GLU A 32 -8.07 -4.68 -0.39
CA GLU A 32 -7.91 -6.14 -0.33
C GLU A 32 -7.98 -6.78 -1.73
N ILE A 33 -8.93 -6.33 -2.55
CA ILE A 33 -9.06 -6.79 -3.94
C ILE A 33 -7.80 -6.46 -4.75
N LEU A 34 -7.30 -5.23 -4.65
CA LEU A 34 -6.09 -4.83 -5.35
C LEU A 34 -4.86 -5.59 -4.85
N PHE A 35 -4.74 -5.81 -3.54
CA PHE A 35 -3.66 -6.62 -3.00
C PHE A 35 -3.69 -8.06 -3.54
N ALA A 36 -4.85 -8.73 -3.50
CA ALA A 36 -5.01 -10.07 -4.04
C ALA A 36 -4.72 -10.12 -5.55
N ARG A 37 -5.16 -9.09 -6.29
CA ARG A 37 -4.90 -8.97 -7.72
C ARG A 37 -3.41 -8.79 -8.02
N ALA A 38 -2.70 -7.94 -7.27
CA ALA A 38 -1.27 -7.74 -7.44
C ALA A 38 -0.51 -9.06 -7.24
N SER A 39 -0.86 -9.81 -6.19
CA SER A 39 -0.29 -11.15 -5.94
C SER A 39 -0.54 -12.10 -7.11
N HIS A 40 -1.77 -12.14 -7.64
CA HIS A 40 -2.10 -12.97 -8.80
C HIS A 40 -1.37 -12.55 -10.07
N GLU A 41 -1.18 -11.25 -10.29
CA GLU A 41 -0.41 -10.71 -11.42
C GLU A 41 1.06 -11.13 -11.37
N ILE A 42 1.66 -11.26 -10.17
CA ILE A 42 3.01 -11.82 -10.01
C ILE A 42 3.01 -13.29 -10.40
N GLU A 43 2.09 -14.09 -9.86
CA GLU A 43 1.99 -15.53 -10.12
C GLU A 43 1.80 -15.85 -11.61
N THR A 44 1.16 -14.94 -12.34
CA THR A 44 0.86 -15.09 -13.77
C THR A 44 1.88 -14.41 -14.69
N GLY A 45 2.96 -13.84 -14.14
CA GLY A 45 4.08 -13.32 -14.92
C GLY A 45 3.92 -11.87 -15.42
N PHE A 46 3.12 -11.05 -14.73
CA PHE A 46 2.90 -9.63 -15.03
C PHE A 46 3.44 -8.68 -13.93
N PRO A 47 4.74 -8.72 -13.59
CA PRO A 47 5.30 -7.98 -12.44
C PRO A 47 5.19 -6.45 -12.55
N HIS A 48 5.22 -5.90 -13.76
CA HIS A 48 5.02 -4.46 -13.99
C HIS A 48 3.59 -4.03 -13.67
N SER A 49 2.59 -4.83 -14.07
CA SER A 49 1.19 -4.59 -13.71
C SER A 49 1.00 -4.73 -12.20
N ALA A 50 1.57 -5.79 -11.63
CA ALA A 50 1.50 -6.05 -10.19
C ALA A 50 2.04 -4.88 -9.38
N CYS A 51 3.14 -4.26 -9.82
CA CYS A 51 3.72 -3.10 -9.15
C CYS A 51 2.75 -1.92 -9.11
N GLN A 52 2.10 -1.61 -10.23
CA GLN A 52 1.09 -0.54 -10.29
C GLN A 52 -0.13 -0.87 -9.43
N THR A 53 -0.63 -2.11 -9.50
CA THR A 53 -1.75 -2.58 -8.69
C THR A 53 -1.45 -2.51 -7.19
N ALA A 54 -0.25 -2.92 -6.77
CA ALA A 54 0.19 -2.86 -5.38
C ALA A 54 0.32 -1.41 -4.88
N LEU A 55 0.87 -0.50 -5.70
CA LEU A 55 0.93 0.92 -5.37
C LEU A 55 -0.46 1.55 -5.22
N GLN A 56 -1.42 1.17 -6.08
CA GLN A 56 -2.81 1.60 -5.93
C GLN A 56 -3.43 1.09 -4.63
N ALA A 57 -3.16 -0.15 -4.23
CA ALA A 57 -3.60 -0.68 -2.95
C ALA A 57 -3.04 0.15 -1.79
N VAL A 58 -1.74 0.49 -1.82
CA VAL A 58 -1.11 1.37 -0.82
C VAL A 58 -1.80 2.73 -0.77
N GLU A 59 -2.07 3.37 -1.90
CA GLU A 59 -2.72 4.68 -1.92
C GLU A 59 -4.15 4.66 -1.38
N LEU A 60 -4.99 3.69 -1.79
CA LEU A 60 -6.36 3.57 -1.26
C LEU A 60 -6.37 3.29 0.25
N SER A 61 -5.44 2.44 0.70
CA SER A 61 -5.35 2.05 2.09
C SER A 61 -5.04 3.23 3.04
N ARG A 62 -4.51 4.36 2.55
CA ARG A 62 -4.26 5.55 3.40
C ARG A 62 -5.53 6.16 3.98
N TRP A 63 -6.65 5.94 3.30
CA TRP A 63 -7.95 6.49 3.65
C TRP A 63 -8.81 5.52 4.48
N SER A 64 -8.23 4.39 4.88
CA SER A 64 -8.90 3.36 5.67
C SER A 64 -7.94 2.77 6.72
N ASN A 65 -8.45 2.27 7.84
CA ASN A 65 -7.64 1.49 8.78
C ASN A 65 -7.58 0.02 8.33
N ASN A 66 -7.16 -0.23 7.08
CA ASN A 66 -7.12 -1.57 6.51
C ASN A 66 -5.91 -2.36 7.06
N PRO A 67 -6.11 -3.54 7.67
CA PRO A 67 -5.02 -4.38 8.18
C PRO A 67 -4.08 -4.95 7.10
N CYS A 68 -4.50 -5.01 5.83
CA CYS A 68 -3.68 -5.39 4.68
C CYS A 68 -2.69 -4.30 4.26
N ARG A 69 -2.82 -3.06 4.75
CA ARG A 69 -1.95 -1.95 4.36
C ARG A 69 -0.44 -2.24 4.51
N PRO A 70 0.08 -2.73 5.65
CA PRO A 70 1.51 -3.03 5.76
C PRO A 70 1.96 -4.14 4.79
N TYR A 71 1.10 -5.11 4.46
CA TYR A 71 1.40 -6.15 3.47
C TYR A 71 1.45 -5.58 2.04
N ALA A 72 0.52 -4.67 1.69
CA ALA A 72 0.53 -3.97 0.42
C ALA A 72 1.80 -3.11 0.27
N CYS A 73 2.25 -2.44 1.35
CA CYS A 73 3.53 -1.73 1.37
C CYS A 73 4.70 -2.69 1.12
N GLY A 74 4.75 -3.84 1.81
CA GLY A 74 5.82 -4.83 1.61
C GLY A 74 5.88 -5.35 0.17
N LEU A 75 4.73 -5.71 -0.41
CA LEU A 75 4.64 -6.17 -1.79
C LEU A 75 5.10 -5.10 -2.79
N ALA A 76 4.58 -3.87 -2.64
CA ALA A 76 4.97 -2.77 -3.51
C ALA A 76 6.46 -2.45 -3.38
N ALA A 77 7.01 -2.44 -2.16
CA ALA A 77 8.43 -2.19 -1.94
C ALA A 77 9.32 -3.24 -2.60
N GLN A 78 8.96 -4.53 -2.52
CA GLN A 78 9.70 -5.59 -3.21
C GLN A 78 9.65 -5.39 -4.73
N LEU A 79 8.46 -5.15 -5.30
CA LEU A 79 8.31 -4.96 -6.75
C LEU A 79 9.04 -3.73 -7.27
N LEU A 80 9.04 -2.63 -6.50
CA LEU A 80 9.84 -1.45 -6.82
C LEU A 80 11.34 -1.76 -6.80
N LEU A 81 11.80 -2.54 -5.83
CA LEU A 81 13.19 -2.96 -5.75
C LEU A 81 13.58 -3.82 -6.96
N ASP A 82 12.73 -4.78 -7.34
CA ASP A 82 12.93 -5.65 -8.51
C ASP A 82 13.01 -4.84 -9.82
N ASN A 83 12.31 -3.70 -9.88
CA ASN A 83 12.36 -2.76 -11.01
C ASN A 83 13.53 -1.75 -10.92
N GLY A 84 14.41 -1.87 -9.92
CA GLY A 84 15.54 -0.97 -9.70
C GLY A 84 15.19 0.39 -9.08
N GLN A 85 13.94 0.59 -8.63
CA GLN A 85 13.45 1.81 -8.00
C GLN A 85 13.75 1.83 -6.49
N VAL A 86 15.03 1.76 -6.14
CA VAL A 86 15.51 1.54 -4.75
C VAL A 86 15.04 2.62 -3.77
N ALA A 87 15.03 3.89 -4.19
CA ALA A 87 14.62 5.00 -3.34
C ALA A 87 13.12 4.90 -2.98
N ASP A 88 12.29 4.61 -3.97
CA ASP A 88 10.84 4.45 -3.79
C ASP A 88 10.54 3.20 -2.96
N ALA A 89 11.22 2.09 -3.24
CA ALA A 89 11.13 0.86 -2.46
C ALA A 89 11.40 1.11 -0.97
N ARG A 90 12.47 1.87 -0.66
CA ARG A 90 12.81 2.24 0.71
C ARG A 90 11.70 3.06 1.38
N MET A 91 11.19 4.09 0.68
CA MET A 91 10.13 4.95 1.24
C MET A 91 8.85 4.16 1.55
N ILE A 92 8.42 3.30 0.62
CA ILE A 92 7.22 2.48 0.80
C ILE A 92 7.41 1.45 1.92
N CYS A 93 8.59 0.83 2.01
CA CYS A 93 8.92 -0.12 3.08
C CYS A 93 8.82 0.54 4.46
N LEU A 94 9.42 1.72 4.63
CA LEU A 94 9.35 2.50 5.87
C LEU A 94 7.90 2.88 6.24
N GLN A 95 7.09 3.30 5.26
CA GLN A 95 5.66 3.56 5.49
C GLN A 95 4.91 2.33 5.99
N GLY A 96 5.26 1.13 5.50
CA GLY A 96 4.70 -0.12 6.00
C GLY A 96 5.11 -0.40 7.44
N MET A 97 6.36 -0.12 7.81
CA MET A 97 6.89 -0.37 9.15
C MET A 97 6.23 0.51 10.22
N GLU A 98 5.89 1.76 9.90
CA GLU A 98 5.24 2.70 10.82
C GLU A 98 3.87 2.21 11.33
N ILE A 99 3.22 1.33 10.58
CA ILE A 99 1.85 0.87 10.82
C ILE A 99 1.74 -0.65 10.97
N ALA A 100 2.87 -1.36 10.88
CA ALA A 100 2.89 -2.82 10.92
C ALA A 100 2.63 -3.35 12.33
N ASN A 101 1.94 -4.48 12.39
CA ASN A 101 1.97 -5.33 13.59
C ASN A 101 3.35 -6.01 13.72
N PRO A 102 3.70 -6.59 14.89
CA PRO A 102 5.02 -7.17 15.12
C PRO A 102 5.43 -8.25 14.12
N ASP A 103 4.48 -9.07 13.65
CA ASP A 103 4.76 -10.16 12.72
C ASP A 103 5.22 -9.61 11.36
N VAL A 104 4.49 -8.63 10.82
CA VAL A 104 4.82 -8.00 9.54
C VAL A 104 6.04 -7.10 9.64
N LEU A 105 6.26 -6.48 10.80
CA LEU A 105 7.40 -5.59 11.03
C LEU A 105 8.73 -6.35 10.86
N SER A 106 8.79 -7.61 11.29
CA SER A 106 9.98 -8.46 11.10
C SER A 106 10.30 -8.65 9.61
N ASP A 107 9.29 -8.97 8.80
CA ASP A 107 9.49 -9.18 7.35
C ASP A 107 9.87 -7.89 6.63
N LEU A 108 9.23 -6.77 6.98
CA LEU A 108 9.58 -5.46 6.43
C LEU A 108 10.98 -5.00 6.84
N SER A 109 11.42 -5.29 8.06
CA SER A 109 12.78 -4.99 8.51
C SER A 109 13.81 -5.73 7.67
N ARG A 110 13.57 -7.02 7.39
CA ARG A 110 14.44 -7.82 6.51
C ARG A 110 14.46 -7.27 5.08
N LEU A 111 13.32 -6.85 4.55
CA LEU A 111 13.24 -6.21 3.25
C LEU A 111 14.03 -4.89 3.22
N LEU A 112 13.93 -4.06 4.26
CA LEU A 112 14.67 -2.81 4.37
C LEU A 112 16.19 -3.04 4.41
N ASP A 113 16.65 -4.10 5.08
CA ASP A 113 18.04 -4.51 5.09
C ASP A 113 18.53 -4.87 3.67
N ILE A 114 17.72 -5.61 2.90
CA ILE A 114 18.03 -5.95 1.50
C ILE A 114 18.11 -4.68 0.64
N ILE A 115 17.12 -3.79 0.76
CA ILE A 115 17.09 -2.50 0.04
C ILE A 115 18.33 -1.66 0.39
N SER A 116 18.79 -1.73 1.63
CA SER A 116 19.91 -0.93 2.14
C SER A 116 21.29 -1.53 1.89
N GLY A 117 21.38 -2.86 1.78
CA GLY A 117 22.65 -3.60 1.75
C GLY A 117 23.33 -3.70 0.39
N GLU A 118 22.78 -3.10 -0.67
CA GLU A 118 23.19 -3.30 -2.07
C GLU A 118 23.15 -4.76 -2.57
N SER A 119 22.62 -5.69 -1.77
CA SER A 119 22.49 -7.13 -2.07
C SER A 119 21.52 -7.44 -3.23
N TRP A 120 20.84 -6.44 -3.76
CA TRP A 120 20.00 -6.50 -4.96
C TRP A 120 20.78 -6.35 -6.28
N LYS A 121 22.10 -6.08 -6.23
CA LYS A 121 22.98 -5.96 -7.41
C LYS A 121 23.61 -7.30 -7.85
N GLU A 122 23.40 -8.39 -7.12
CA GLU A 122 23.97 -9.72 -7.40
C GLU A 122 23.03 -10.65 -8.17
#